data_AF-R9B3K7-F1
#
_entry.id   AF-R9B3K7-F1
#
_cell.length_a   1.000
_cell.length_b   1.000
_cell.length_c   1.000
_cell.angle_alpha   90.00
_cell.angle_beta   90.00
_cell.angle_gamma   90.00
#
_symmetry.space_group_name_H-M   'P 1'
#
loop_
_entity.id
_entity.type
_entity.pdbx_description
1 polymer ?
#
loop_
_entity_poly.entity_id
_entity_poly.type
_entity_poly.pdbx_seq_one_letter_code
_entity_poly.pdbx_strand_id
1 'polypeptide(L)'
;MLVHGYRIKEIAKKLHISERTVTTHQENIYQKLNIHHRASLIQFSPYYFQFLDTLSPRERTIAQLLAQDLCSIDISLQLNLSIETIYSYRKTINRKFKNIQTKYDVLGILAQKEISLN
;
A
#
# COMPACT_ATOMS: atom_id res chain seq x y z
N MET A 1 -8.05 6.14 3.04
CA MET A 1 -7.01 7.20 2.89
C MET A 1 -5.56 6.68 2.97
N LEU A 2 -5.14 5.94 4.01
CA LEU A 2 -3.74 5.49 4.17
C LEU A 2 -3.24 4.61 2.99
N VAL A 3 -4.06 3.65 2.56
CA VAL A 3 -3.78 2.75 1.41
C VAL A 3 -3.62 3.53 0.10
N HIS A 4 -4.36 4.63 -0.07
CA HIS A 4 -4.28 5.50 -1.24
C HIS A 4 -3.04 6.41 -1.25
N GLY A 5 -2.16 6.28 -0.26
CA GLY A 5 -0.87 6.98 -0.25
C GLY A 5 -0.92 8.40 0.33
N TYR A 6 -2.09 8.88 0.80
CA TYR A 6 -2.21 10.20 1.43
C TYR A 6 -1.20 10.38 2.57
N ARG A 7 -0.57 11.55 2.61
CA ARG A 7 0.30 12.00 3.70
C ARG A 7 -0.54 12.47 4.89
N ILE A 8 0.03 12.41 6.09
CA ILE A 8 -0.62 12.86 7.34
C ILE A 8 -1.26 14.25 7.17
N LYS A 9 -0.50 15.23 6.66
CA LYS A 9 -1.00 16.59 6.38
C LYS A 9 -2.21 16.65 5.44
N GLU A 10 -2.29 15.77 4.45
CA GLU A 10 -3.40 15.74 3.49
C GLU A 10 -4.65 15.13 4.12
N ILE A 11 -4.47 14.10 4.95
CA ILE A 11 -5.54 13.49 5.73
C ILE A 11 -6.08 14.49 6.75
N ALA A 12 -5.20 15.16 7.49
CA ALA A 12 -5.55 16.19 8.46
C ALA A 12 -6.40 17.30 7.82
N LYS A 13 -5.95 17.82 6.66
CA LYS A 13 -6.69 18.83 5.91
C LYS A 13 -8.08 18.34 5.45
N LYS A 14 -8.18 17.12 4.94
CA LYS A 14 -9.45 16.54 4.44
C LYS A 14 -10.45 16.25 5.57
N LEU A 15 -9.96 15.86 6.74
CA LEU A 15 -10.79 15.50 7.89
C LEU A 15 -11.00 16.68 8.85
N HIS A 16 -10.41 17.84 8.59
CA HIS A 16 -10.47 19.03 9.46
C HIS A 16 -10.03 18.75 10.92
N ILE A 17 -8.98 17.95 11.09
CA ILE A 17 -8.38 17.61 12.40
C ILE A 17 -6.87 17.87 12.40
N SER A 18 -6.24 17.83 13.58
CA SER A 18 -4.80 18.05 13.71
C SER A 18 -3.98 16.90 13.12
N GLU A 19 -2.78 17.20 12.61
CA GLU A 19 -1.83 16.17 12.15
C GLU A 19 -1.47 15.17 13.27
N ARG A 20 -1.37 15.66 14.53
CA ARG A 20 -1.13 14.81 15.70
C ARG A 20 -2.24 13.78 15.89
N THR A 21 -3.50 14.19 15.76
CA THR A 21 -4.66 13.32 15.86
C THR A 21 -4.64 12.24 14.77
N VAL A 22 -4.33 12.61 13.53
CA VAL A 22 -4.19 11.64 12.42
C VAL A 22 -3.09 10.62 12.71
N THR A 23 -1.93 11.07 13.22
CA THR A 23 -0.83 10.17 13.58
C THR A 23 -1.25 9.17 14.64
N THR A 24 -1.91 9.62 15.72
CA THR A 24 -2.43 8.72 16.76
C THR A 24 -3.46 7.73 16.21
N HIS A 25 -4.36 8.16 15.32
CA HIS A 25 -5.29 7.23 14.67
C HIS A 25 -4.56 6.23 13.76
N GLN A 26 -3.56 6.65 13.00
CA GLN A 26 -2.75 5.76 12.17
C GLN A 26 -2.05 4.70 13.03
N GLU A 27 -1.42 5.10 14.13
CA GLU A 27 -0.74 4.18 15.08
C GLU A 27 -1.73 3.16 15.64
N ASN A 28 -2.90 3.60 16.11
CA ASN A 28 -3.93 2.72 16.62
C ASN A 28 -4.47 1.74 15.55
N ILE A 29 -4.62 2.20 14.31
CA ILE A 29 -5.03 1.34 13.19
C ILE A 29 -3.95 0.28 12.91
N TYR A 30 -2.68 0.69 12.85
CA TYR A 30 -1.58 -0.24 12.61
C TYR A 30 -1.46 -1.28 13.73
N GLN A 31 -1.64 -0.88 14.98
CA GLN A 31 -1.67 -1.81 16.11
C GLN A 31 -2.84 -2.79 16.02
N LYS A 32 -4.06 -2.30 15.75
CA LYS A 32 -5.26 -3.13 15.64
C LYS A 32 -5.18 -4.14 14.49
N LEU A 33 -4.55 -3.76 13.39
CA LEU A 33 -4.39 -4.61 12.21
C LEU A 33 -3.07 -5.41 12.23
N ASN A 34 -2.26 -5.27 13.28
CA ASN A 34 -0.94 -5.86 13.40
C ASN A 34 -0.04 -5.61 12.17
N ILE A 35 0.07 -4.35 11.78
CA ILE A 35 0.85 -3.88 10.64
C ILE A 35 2.11 -3.17 11.14
N HIS A 36 3.28 -3.65 10.74
CA HIS A 36 4.57 -3.06 11.07
C HIS A 36 5.13 -2.20 9.93
N HIS A 37 4.79 -2.53 8.69
CA HIS A 37 5.31 -1.81 7.53
C HIS A 37 4.20 -1.25 6.65
N ARG A 38 4.28 0.05 6.37
CA ARG A 38 3.34 0.73 5.46
C ARG A 38 3.20 0.03 4.10
N ALA A 39 4.24 -0.66 3.64
CA ALA A 39 4.21 -1.38 2.37
C ALA A 39 3.22 -2.55 2.35
N SER A 40 2.89 -3.14 3.49
CA SER A 40 1.89 -4.21 3.57
C SER A 40 0.47 -3.70 3.35
N LEU A 41 0.25 -2.38 3.45
CA LEU A 41 -1.05 -1.77 3.16
C LEU A 41 -1.56 -2.03 1.75
N ILE A 42 -0.67 -2.37 0.81
CA ILE A 42 -1.05 -2.71 -0.57
C ILE A 42 -2.09 -3.85 -0.61
N GLN A 43 -2.06 -4.77 0.36
CA GLN A 43 -2.96 -5.92 0.43
C GLN A 43 -4.42 -5.53 0.73
N PHE A 44 -4.62 -4.39 1.41
CA PHE A 44 -5.95 -3.86 1.73
C PHE A 44 -6.51 -2.98 0.62
N SER A 45 -5.81 -2.89 -0.51
CA SER A 45 -6.30 -2.16 -1.67
C SER A 45 -7.43 -2.91 -2.37
N PRO A 46 -8.54 -2.25 -2.74
CA PRO A 46 -9.64 -2.90 -3.45
C PRO A 46 -9.25 -3.41 -4.85
N TYR A 47 -8.14 -2.92 -5.42
CA TYR A 47 -7.59 -3.34 -6.71
C TYR A 47 -6.32 -4.19 -6.56
N TYR A 48 -6.09 -4.81 -5.40
CA TYR A 48 -4.89 -5.62 -5.15
C TYR A 48 -4.74 -6.80 -6.13
N PHE A 49 -5.82 -7.54 -6.40
CA PHE A 49 -5.75 -8.68 -7.32
C PHE A 49 -5.41 -8.27 -8.75
N GLN A 50 -6.12 -7.27 -9.28
CA GLN A 50 -5.84 -6.73 -10.61
C GLN A 50 -4.45 -6.11 -10.68
N PHE A 51 -3.96 -5.52 -9.58
CA PHE A 51 -2.60 -5.03 -9.48
C PHE A 51 -1.59 -6.16 -9.65
N LEU A 52 -1.77 -7.28 -8.94
CA LEU A 52 -0.87 -8.44 -9.05
C LEU A 52 -0.83 -8.99 -10.49
N ASP A 53 -1.92 -8.89 -11.26
CA ASP A 53 -1.99 -9.31 -12.67
C ASP A 53 -1.16 -8.43 -13.61
N THR A 54 -0.81 -7.21 -13.20
CA THR A 54 0.10 -6.34 -13.97
C THR A 54 1.58 -6.61 -13.71
N LEU A 55 1.89 -7.42 -12.70
CA LEU A 55 3.26 -7.69 -12.27
C LEU A 55 3.85 -8.88 -13.01
N SER A 56 5.15 -8.82 -13.30
CA SER A 56 5.89 -10.01 -13.71
C SER A 56 5.91 -11.04 -12.57
N PRO A 57 6.21 -12.32 -12.83
CA PRO A 57 6.28 -13.34 -11.78
C PRO A 57 7.20 -12.93 -10.62
N ARG A 58 8.36 -12.34 -10.93
CA ARG A 58 9.33 -11.91 -9.89
C ARG A 58 8.85 -10.69 -9.10
N GLU A 59 8.25 -9.71 -9.77
CA GLU A 59 7.64 -8.55 -9.10
C GLU A 59 6.48 -8.97 -8.20
N ARG A 60 5.66 -9.94 -8.65
CA ARG A 60 4.54 -10.49 -7.90
C ARG A 60 5.03 -11.16 -6.62
N THR A 61 6.08 -11.98 -6.66
CA THR A 61 6.68 -12.57 -5.47
C THR A 61 7.06 -11.50 -4.45
N ILE A 62 7.78 -10.46 -4.88
CA ILE A 62 8.21 -9.38 -3.97
C ILE A 62 6.99 -8.63 -3.42
N ALA A 63 5.99 -8.33 -4.24
CA ALA A 63 4.76 -7.67 -3.79
C ALA A 63 3.98 -8.52 -2.78
N GLN A 64 3.97 -9.84 -2.92
CA GLN A 64 3.34 -10.76 -1.97
C GLN A 64 4.08 -10.80 -0.64
N LEU A 65 5.42 -10.82 -0.66
CA LEU A 65 6.21 -10.76 0.57
C LEU A 65 6.03 -9.41 1.29
N LEU A 66 5.92 -8.31 0.55
CA LEU A 66 5.57 -7.00 1.13
C LEU A 66 4.18 -7.02 1.77
N ALA A 67 3.21 -7.68 1.13
CA ALA A 67 1.87 -7.86 1.67
C ALA A 67 1.85 -8.71 2.95
N GLN A 68 2.76 -9.68 3.06
CA GLN A 68 2.99 -10.46 4.28
C GLN A 68 3.73 -9.67 5.38
N ASP A 69 3.91 -8.36 5.20
CA ASP A 69 4.56 -7.47 6.16
C ASP A 69 6.04 -7.78 6.38
N LEU A 70 6.72 -8.31 5.36
CA LEU A 70 8.18 -8.44 5.37
C LEU A 70 8.85 -7.12 4.96
N CYS A 71 9.96 -6.78 5.63
CA CYS A 71 10.76 -5.63 5.26
C CYS A 71 11.71 -5.94 4.08
N SER A 72 12.31 -4.92 3.48
CA SER A 72 13.22 -5.13 2.34
C SER A 72 14.42 -6.03 2.68
N ILE A 73 14.88 -6.00 3.93
CA ILE A 73 15.99 -6.82 4.40
C ILE A 73 15.55 -8.29 4.45
N ASP A 74 14.41 -8.59 5.07
CA ASP A 74 13.88 -9.96 5.14
C ASP A 74 13.69 -10.57 3.74
N ILE A 75 13.12 -9.79 2.82
CA ILE A 75 12.91 -10.20 1.43
C ILE A 75 14.25 -10.47 0.73
N SER A 76 15.25 -9.62 0.96
CA SER A 76 16.58 -9.78 0.37
C SER A 76 17.23 -11.10 0.81
N LEU A 77 17.12 -11.43 2.10
CA LEU A 77 17.63 -12.67 2.66
C LEU A 77 16.85 -13.88 2.14
N GLN A 78 15.52 -13.83 2.16
CA GLN A 78 14.66 -14.93 1.73
C GLN A 78 14.82 -15.27 0.24
N LEU A 79 15.02 -14.26 -0.61
CA LEU A 79 15.17 -14.44 -2.04
C LEU A 79 16.64 -14.58 -2.49
N ASN A 80 17.59 -14.53 -1.55
CA ASN A 80 19.03 -14.48 -1.79
C ASN A 80 19.39 -13.44 -2.87
N LEU A 81 18.92 -12.20 -2.68
CA LEU A 81 19.15 -11.07 -3.56
C LEU A 81 19.78 -9.90 -2.80
N SER A 82 20.43 -8.99 -3.53
CA SER A 82 20.91 -7.75 -2.92
C SER A 82 19.73 -6.84 -2.51
N ILE A 83 19.92 -6.07 -1.45
CA ILE A 83 18.89 -5.12 -0.98
C ILE A 83 18.60 -4.03 -2.03
N GLU A 84 19.60 -3.63 -2.82
CA GLU A 84 19.47 -2.69 -3.94
C GLU A 84 18.55 -3.24 -5.02
N THR A 85 18.65 -4.54 -5.29
CA THR A 85 17.76 -5.23 -6.23
C THR A 85 16.31 -5.16 -5.73
N ILE A 86 16.09 -5.41 -4.44
CA ILE A 86 14.75 -5.26 -3.83
C ILE A 86 14.25 -3.82 -3.93
N TYR A 87 15.09 -2.81 -3.69
CA TYR A 87 14.70 -1.41 -3.87
C TYR A 87 14.32 -1.07 -5.31
N SER A 88 15.05 -1.59 -6.30
CA SER A 88 14.73 -1.42 -7.71
C SER A 88 13.37 -2.03 -8.05
N TYR A 89 13.09 -3.25 -7.57
CA TYR A 89 11.78 -3.87 -7.73
C TYR A 89 10.66 -3.07 -7.05
N ARG A 90 10.87 -2.63 -5.81
CA ARG A 90 9.90 -1.81 -5.07
C ARG A 90 9.55 -0.52 -5.81
N LYS A 91 10.53 0.13 -6.45
CA LYS A 91 10.29 1.32 -7.28
C LYS A 91 9.37 0.99 -8.46
N THR A 92 9.60 -0.12 -9.15
CA THR A 92 8.78 -0.56 -10.27
C THR A 92 7.37 -0.98 -9.83
N ILE A 93 7.26 -1.75 -8.74
CA ILE A 93 6.01 -2.19 -8.11
C ILE A 93 5.17 -0.98 -7.71
N ASN A 94 5.76 0.00 -7.00
CA ASN A 94 5.07 1.23 -6.60
C ASN A 94 4.58 2.06 -7.81
N ARG A 95 5.38 2.12 -8.88
CA ARG A 95 4.97 2.79 -10.12
C ARG A 95 3.76 2.10 -10.74
N LYS A 96 3.78 0.77 -10.86
CA LYS A 96 2.65 -0.01 -11.40
C LYS A 96 1.40 0.11 -10.52
N PHE A 97 1.58 0.08 -9.19
CA PHE A 97 0.49 0.26 -8.23
C PHE A 97 -0.16 1.65 -8.36
N LYS A 98 0.65 2.70 -8.58
CA LYS A 98 0.12 4.05 -8.82
C LYS A 98 -0.67 4.11 -10.12
N ASN A 99 -0.22 3.46 -11.19
CA ASN A 99 -0.93 3.48 -12.47
C ASN A 99 -2.32 2.82 -12.36
N ILE A 100 -2.41 1.68 -11.69
CA ILE A 100 -3.70 1.02 -11.48
C ILE A 100 -4.58 1.83 -10.55
N GLN A 101 -4.03 2.41 -9.47
CA GLN A 101 -4.77 3.32 -8.60
C GLN A 101 -5.38 4.48 -9.41
N THR A 102 -4.58 5.17 -10.22
CA THR A 102 -5.06 6.27 -11.08
C THR A 102 -6.15 5.79 -12.04
N LYS A 103 -6.00 4.60 -12.64
CA LYS A 103 -7.04 4.01 -13.51
C LYS A 103 -8.37 3.86 -12.77
N TYR A 104 -8.37 3.37 -11.53
CA TYR A 104 -9.61 3.20 -10.76
C TYR A 104 -10.15 4.53 -10.21
N ASP A 105 -9.27 5.48 -9.85
CA ASP A 105 -9.65 6.82 -9.43
C ASP A 105 -10.41 7.56 -10.55
N VAL A 106 -9.90 7.52 -11.80
CA VAL A 106 -10.53 8.23 -12.93
C VAL A 106 -11.85 7.60 -13.39
N LEU A 107 -12.02 6.29 -13.20
CA LEU A 107 -13.25 5.59 -13.55
C LEU A 107 -14.36 5.77 -12.50
N GLY A 108 -14.07 6.40 -11.35
CA GLY A 108 -15.05 6.63 -10.29
C GLY A 108 -15.50 5.36 -9.55
N ILE A 109 -14.90 4.20 -9.85
CA ILE A 109 -15.30 2.90 -9.30
C ILE A 109 -15.06 2.83 -7.78
N LEU A 110 -14.10 3.61 -7.27
CA LEU A 110 -13.81 3.69 -5.83
C LEU A 110 -14.92 4.38 -5.02
N ALA A 111 -15.71 5.27 -5.62
CA ALA A 111 -16.81 5.95 -4.92
C ALA A 111 -18.00 5.02 -4.65
N GLN A 112 -18.24 4.01 -5.48
CA GLN A 112 -19.43 3.16 -5.37
C GLN A 112 -19.32 2.11 -4.26
N LYS A 113 -18.10 1.70 -3.88
CA LYS A 113 -17.91 0.66 -2.87
C LYS A 113 -17.88 1.21 -1.44
N GLU A 114 -17.47 2.46 -1.22
CA GLU A 114 -17.56 3.11 0.10
C GLU A 114 -19.02 3.46 0.48
N ILE A 115 -19.92 3.67 -0.49
CA ILE A 115 -21.37 3.91 -0.22
C ILE A 115 -22.12 2.59 0.09
N SER A 116 -21.50 1.44 -0.16
CA SER A 116 -22.13 0.12 0.03
C SER A 116 -21.77 -0.56 1.36
N LEU A 117 -21.02 0.10 2.24
CA LEU A 117 -20.85 -0.34 3.63
C LEU A 117 -21.51 0.69 4.56
N ASN A 118 -22.80 0.45 4.81
CA ASN A 118 -23.68 0.91 5.90
C ASN A 118 -23.21 2.09 6.77
#